data_AF-A0A168HNJ8-F1
#
_entry.id   AF-A0A168HNJ8-F1
#
_cell.length_a   1.000
_cell.length_b   1.000
_cell.length_c   1.000
_cell.angle_alpha   90.00
_cell.angle_beta   90.00
_cell.angle_gamma   90.00
#
_symmetry.space_group_name_H-M   'P 1'
#
loop_
_entity.id
_entity.type
_entity.pdbx_description
1 polymer ?
#
loop_
_entity_poly.entity_id
_entity_poly.type
_entity_poly.pdbx_seq_one_letter_code
_entity_poly.pdbx_strand_id
1 'polypeptide(L)'
;IKQWISKEHNHNVKFVILGGAESHLVAEHLSRLDVPVVLMPARCFPTTWQSRFCLTGPPVTPSTVLDVLLKHQVRVGLGSTDVDNGDARNLIWEAGWNLAHNADLTAQDAVGLVTWNLADIFGLINDD
;
A
#
# COMPACT_ATOMS: atom_id res chain seq x y z
N ILE A 1 -8.98 -11.61 -12.55
CA ILE A 1 -8.55 -10.82 -13.74
C ILE A 1 -7.11 -11.13 -14.12
N LYS A 2 -6.09 -10.82 -13.30
CA LYS A 2 -4.66 -11.09 -13.61
C LYS A 2 -4.41 -12.52 -14.13
N GLN A 3 -4.85 -13.54 -13.39
CA GLN A 3 -4.72 -14.94 -13.79
C GLN A 3 -5.41 -15.27 -15.13
N TRP A 4 -6.56 -14.66 -15.40
CA TRP A 4 -7.31 -14.88 -16.64
C TRP A 4 -6.56 -14.28 -17.83
N ILE A 5 -6.06 -13.04 -17.73
CA ILE A 5 -5.29 -12.38 -18.79
C ILE A 5 -4.03 -13.19 -19.10
N SER A 6 -3.29 -13.61 -18.07
CA SER A 6 -2.08 -14.40 -18.25
C SER A 6 -2.33 -15.74 -18.93
N LYS A 7 -3.46 -16.39 -18.63
CA LYS A 7 -3.84 -17.66 -19.25
C LYS A 7 -4.31 -17.48 -20.70
N GLU A 8 -5.18 -16.49 -20.95
CA GLU A 8 -5.82 -16.31 -22.26
C GLU A 8 -4.84 -15.74 -23.30
N HIS A 9 -4.00 -14.78 -22.89
CA HIS A 9 -3.12 -14.06 -23.81
C HIS A 9 -1.66 -14.51 -23.74
N ASN A 10 -1.34 -15.50 -22.89
CA ASN A 10 0.03 -15.98 -22.63
C ASN A 10 1.02 -14.83 -22.37
N HIS A 11 0.56 -13.80 -21.65
CA HIS A 11 1.33 -12.59 -21.38
C HIS A 11 1.30 -12.24 -19.88
N ASN A 12 2.47 -11.90 -19.33
CA ASN A 12 2.57 -11.47 -17.95
C ASN A 12 2.26 -9.98 -17.85
N VAL A 13 1.23 -9.66 -17.09
CA VAL A 13 0.78 -8.29 -16.86
C VAL A 13 1.10 -7.85 -15.43
N LYS A 14 1.62 -6.63 -15.28
CA LYS A 14 1.85 -6.01 -13.98
C LYS A 14 0.58 -5.27 -13.54
N PHE A 15 0.08 -5.60 -12.36
CA PHE A 15 -1.11 -4.99 -11.76
C PHE A 15 -0.68 -4.27 -10.49
N VAL A 16 -1.19 -3.05 -10.29
CA VAL A 16 -1.02 -2.27 -9.06
C VAL A 16 -2.42 -1.85 -8.59
N ILE A 17 -2.71 -2.03 -7.31
CA ILE A 17 -3.95 -1.52 -6.71
C ILE A 17 -3.68 -0.12 -6.16
N LEU A 18 -4.42 0.87 -6.65
CA LEU A 18 -4.42 2.22 -6.10
C LEU A 18 -5.58 2.40 -5.12
N GLY A 19 -5.33 3.04 -3.99
CA GLY A 19 -6.32 3.29 -2.93
C GLY A 19 -6.31 2.20 -1.87
N GLY A 20 -6.83 1.02 -2.20
CA GLY A 20 -6.62 -0.20 -1.41
C GLY A 20 -7.07 -0.14 0.06
N ALA A 21 -8.01 0.73 0.44
CA ALA A 21 -8.42 0.93 1.85
C ALA A 21 -8.88 -0.36 2.55
N GLU A 22 -9.44 -1.32 1.80
CA GLU A 22 -9.90 -2.61 2.30
C GLU A 22 -9.03 -3.79 1.82
N SER A 23 -7.84 -3.51 1.26
CA SER A 23 -6.93 -4.53 0.70
C SER A 23 -6.47 -5.59 1.70
N HIS A 24 -6.45 -5.25 2.99
CA HIS A 24 -6.15 -6.18 4.08
C HIS A 24 -7.09 -7.41 4.09
N LEU A 25 -8.33 -7.29 3.60
CA LEU A 25 -9.29 -8.41 3.53
C LEU A 25 -8.83 -9.52 2.56
N VAL A 26 -7.91 -9.21 1.64
CA VAL A 26 -7.42 -10.12 0.60
C VAL A 26 -5.89 -10.12 0.52
N ALA A 27 -5.19 -9.76 1.60
CA ALA A 27 -3.73 -9.61 1.63
C ALA A 27 -2.98 -10.86 1.14
N GLU A 28 -3.43 -12.05 1.55
CA GLU A 28 -2.86 -13.32 1.09
C GLU A 28 -2.97 -13.50 -0.44
N HIS A 29 -4.08 -13.07 -1.05
CA HIS A 29 -4.29 -13.15 -2.48
C HIS A 29 -3.39 -12.17 -3.23
N LEU A 30 -3.20 -10.97 -2.68
CA LEU A 30 -2.32 -9.94 -3.24
C LEU A 30 -0.87 -10.41 -3.26
N SER A 31 -0.41 -10.99 -2.15
CA SER A 31 0.93 -11.56 -2.01
C SER A 31 1.16 -12.71 -2.99
N ARG A 32 0.25 -13.71 -3.01
CA ARG A 32 0.32 -14.87 -3.92
C ARG A 32 0.37 -14.47 -5.39
N LEU A 33 -0.30 -13.39 -5.76
CA LEU A 33 -0.37 -12.92 -7.14
C LEU A 33 0.69 -11.87 -7.47
N ASP A 34 1.57 -11.49 -6.54
CA ASP A 34 2.48 -10.34 -6.68
C ASP A 34 1.75 -9.10 -7.22
N VAL A 35 0.76 -8.64 -6.45
CA VAL A 35 0.00 -7.43 -6.74
C VAL A 35 0.30 -6.41 -5.64
N PRO A 36 1.17 -5.42 -5.90
CA PRO A 36 1.43 -4.34 -4.95
C PRO A 36 0.21 -3.44 -4.74
N VAL A 37 0.23 -2.74 -3.61
CA VAL A 37 -0.80 -1.77 -3.23
C VAL A 37 -0.18 -0.40 -2.96
N VAL A 38 -0.72 0.65 -3.57
CA VAL A 38 -0.47 2.03 -3.20
C VAL A 38 -1.64 2.50 -2.34
N LEU A 39 -1.43 2.57 -1.02
CA LEU A 39 -2.46 2.98 -0.07
C LEU A 39 -2.71 4.48 -0.18
N MET A 40 -3.97 4.83 -0.44
CA MET A 40 -4.42 6.20 -0.69
C MET A 40 -5.91 6.30 -0.30
N PRO A 41 -6.25 6.62 0.96
CA PRO A 41 -5.39 7.18 2.00
C PRO A 41 -4.45 6.18 2.68
N ALA A 42 -3.32 6.69 3.20
CA ALA A 42 -2.36 5.92 3.99
C ALA A 42 -2.93 5.48 5.36
N ARG A 43 -3.77 6.34 5.97
CA ARG A 43 -4.55 6.04 7.17
C ARG A 43 -6.00 5.79 6.81
N CYS A 44 -6.73 5.08 7.67
CA CYS A 44 -8.16 4.88 7.47
C CYS A 44 -8.91 6.21 7.58
N PHE A 45 -9.31 6.73 6.41
CA PHE A 45 -10.11 7.94 6.27
C PHE A 45 -11.31 7.63 5.35
N PRO A 46 -12.38 7.03 5.89
CA PRO A 46 -13.48 6.52 5.08
C PRO A 46 -14.42 7.65 4.63
N THR A 47 -14.09 8.28 3.51
CA THR A 47 -14.94 9.34 2.90
C THR A 47 -16.03 8.76 2.00
N THR A 48 -15.94 7.48 1.65
CA THR A 48 -16.86 6.78 0.76
C THR A 48 -17.37 5.48 1.37
N TRP A 49 -18.52 5.01 0.92
CA TRP A 49 -19.07 3.72 1.37
C TRP A 49 -18.12 2.54 1.13
N GLN A 50 -17.32 2.60 0.05
CA GLN A 50 -16.37 1.55 -0.35
C GLN A 50 -15.11 1.49 0.53
N SER A 51 -14.96 2.42 1.47
CA SER A 51 -13.84 2.45 2.42
C SER A 51 -14.27 2.20 3.86
N ARG A 52 -15.55 1.86 4.09
CA ARG A 52 -16.14 1.71 5.44
C ARG A 52 -15.50 0.63 6.29
N PHE A 53 -14.84 -0.36 5.68
CA PHE A 53 -14.11 -1.41 6.38
C PHE A 53 -12.61 -1.14 6.48
N CYS A 54 -12.12 0.08 6.23
CA CYS A 54 -10.72 0.38 6.50
C CYS A 54 -10.38 0.14 7.98
N LEU A 55 -9.14 -0.31 8.24
CA LEU A 55 -8.68 -0.53 9.61
C LEU A 55 -8.25 0.80 10.24
N THR A 56 -8.97 1.23 11.27
CA THR A 56 -8.80 2.53 11.93
C THR A 56 -7.37 2.78 12.41
N GLY A 57 -6.69 1.72 12.86
CA GLY A 57 -5.36 1.79 13.43
C GLY A 57 -5.37 2.22 14.91
N PRO A 58 -4.17 2.27 15.53
CA PRO A 58 -4.04 2.67 16.92
C PRO A 58 -4.59 4.09 17.19
N PRO A 59 -5.20 4.34 18.36
CA PRO A 59 -5.40 3.40 19.47
C PRO A 59 -6.67 2.53 19.37
N VAL A 60 -7.49 2.70 18.32
CA VAL A 60 -8.81 2.05 18.22
C VAL A 60 -8.69 0.57 17.86
N THR A 61 -7.81 0.24 16.90
CA THR A 61 -7.45 -1.13 16.56
C THR A 61 -5.95 -1.33 16.69
N PRO A 62 -5.46 -2.54 17.03
CA PRO A 62 -4.03 -2.77 17.23
C PRO A 62 -3.21 -2.71 15.94
N SER A 63 -3.88 -2.80 14.78
CA SER A 63 -3.23 -2.83 13.47
C SER A 63 -3.94 -1.93 12.47
N THR A 64 -3.18 -1.51 11.48
CA THR A 64 -3.59 -0.76 10.30
C THR A 64 -3.66 -1.68 9.09
N VAL A 65 -4.15 -1.14 7.96
CA VAL A 65 -4.12 -1.84 6.67
C VAL A 65 -2.67 -2.15 6.27
N LEU A 66 -1.76 -1.19 6.46
CA LEU A 66 -0.34 -1.36 6.15
C LEU A 66 0.26 -2.54 6.92
N ASP A 67 0.02 -2.64 8.23
CA ASP A 67 0.59 -3.71 9.06
C ASP A 67 0.17 -5.09 8.56
N VAL A 68 -1.10 -5.25 8.20
CA VAL A 68 -1.62 -6.52 7.66
C VAL A 68 -0.97 -6.83 6.32
N LEU A 69 -0.85 -5.86 5.42
CA LEU A 69 -0.23 -6.06 4.11
C LEU A 69 1.26 -6.44 4.25
N LEU A 70 2.02 -5.73 5.08
CA LEU A 70 3.43 -6.01 5.32
C LEU A 70 3.63 -7.40 5.95
N LYS A 71 2.77 -7.78 6.91
CA LYS A 71 2.79 -9.12 7.52
C LYS A 71 2.55 -10.24 6.50
N HIS A 72 1.78 -9.96 5.44
CA HIS A 72 1.56 -10.88 4.31
C HIS A 72 2.59 -10.72 3.18
N GLN A 73 3.66 -9.95 3.40
CA GLN A 73 4.72 -9.70 2.42
C GLN A 73 4.21 -9.05 1.11
N VAL A 74 3.13 -8.27 1.20
CA VAL A 74 2.66 -7.47 0.08
C VAL A 74 3.57 -6.24 -0.06
N ARG A 75 3.98 -5.92 -1.29
CA ARG A 75 4.70 -4.67 -1.59
C ARG A 75 3.74 -3.49 -1.46
N VAL A 76 4.10 -2.51 -0.63
CA VAL A 76 3.24 -1.35 -0.34
C VAL A 76 3.99 -0.04 -0.53
N GLY A 77 3.31 0.93 -1.13
CA GLY A 77 3.67 2.35 -1.09
C GLY A 77 2.52 3.19 -0.56
N LEU A 78 2.79 4.44 -0.18
CA LEU A 78 1.79 5.41 0.27
C LEU A 78 1.60 6.51 -0.79
N GLY A 79 0.35 6.83 -1.11
CA GLY A 79 -0.02 7.86 -2.08
C GLY A 79 -0.73 9.04 -1.44
N SER A 80 -0.58 10.22 -2.08
CA SER A 80 -1.31 11.44 -1.70
C SER A 80 -2.78 11.31 -2.05
N THR A 81 -3.67 11.66 -1.11
CA THR A 81 -5.12 11.70 -1.36
C THR A 81 -5.58 12.96 -2.09
N ASP A 82 -4.75 13.99 -2.11
CA ASP A 82 -5.07 15.26 -2.73
C ASP A 82 -4.89 15.19 -4.25
N VAL A 83 -5.95 15.56 -4.98
CA VAL A 83 -5.99 15.63 -6.45
C VAL A 83 -5.02 16.69 -6.98
N ASP A 84 -4.78 17.75 -6.20
CA ASP A 84 -3.85 18.84 -6.54
C ASP A 84 -2.44 18.61 -5.96
N ASN A 85 -2.18 17.43 -5.37
CA ASN A 85 -0.90 17.01 -4.78
C ASN A 85 -0.34 17.91 -3.67
N GLY A 86 -1.16 18.76 -3.05
CA GLY A 86 -0.78 19.58 -1.90
C GLY A 86 -0.26 18.73 -0.73
N ASP A 87 -0.87 17.57 -0.52
CA ASP A 87 -0.53 16.61 0.53
C ASP A 87 0.63 15.66 0.20
N ALA A 88 1.17 15.67 -1.02
CA ALA A 88 2.31 14.81 -1.35
C ALA A 88 3.53 15.10 -0.44
N ARG A 89 3.74 16.38 -0.10
CA ARG A 89 4.77 16.81 0.86
C ARG A 89 4.54 16.26 2.28
N ASN A 90 3.31 15.92 2.62
CA ASN A 90 2.90 15.44 3.93
C ASN A 90 3.05 13.92 4.07
N LEU A 91 3.39 13.19 3.00
CA LEU A 91 3.60 11.75 3.05
C LEU A 91 4.69 11.32 4.03
N ILE A 92 5.68 12.19 4.32
CA ILE A 92 6.66 11.95 5.38
C ILE A 92 6.02 11.80 6.77
N TRP A 93 4.91 12.49 7.04
CA TRP A 93 4.15 12.34 8.28
C TRP A 93 3.40 11.02 8.32
N GLU A 94 2.88 10.55 7.19
CA GLU A 94 2.24 9.23 7.10
C GLU A 94 3.28 8.10 7.30
N ALA A 95 4.47 8.24 6.73
CA ALA A 95 5.60 7.34 6.98
C ALA A 95 6.02 7.35 8.46
N GLY A 96 6.23 8.53 9.04
CA GLY A 96 6.64 8.69 10.44
C GLY A 96 5.58 8.19 11.43
N TRP A 97 4.30 8.38 11.13
CA TRP A 97 3.22 7.83 11.96
C TRP A 97 3.25 6.31 11.97
N ASN A 98 3.44 5.66 10.80
CA ASN A 98 3.57 4.21 10.72
C ASN A 98 4.80 3.68 11.45
N LEU A 99 5.95 4.35 11.35
CA LEU A 99 7.14 4.04 12.14
C LEU A 99 6.88 4.13 13.66
N ALA A 100 6.10 5.12 14.10
CA ALA A 100 5.88 5.37 15.52
C ALA A 100 5.02 4.30 16.21
N HIS A 101 4.14 3.61 15.48
CA HIS A 101 3.24 2.60 16.06
C HIS A 101 3.64 1.16 15.72
N ASN A 102 4.32 0.92 14.60
CA ASN A 102 4.72 -0.41 14.16
C ASN A 102 6.18 -0.69 14.53
N ALA A 103 6.38 -1.50 15.57
CA ALA A 103 7.70 -1.87 16.07
C ALA A 103 8.54 -2.72 15.10
N ASP A 104 7.91 -3.30 14.06
CA ASP A 104 8.60 -4.10 13.05
C ASP A 104 9.15 -3.22 11.91
N LEU A 105 8.79 -1.93 11.84
CA LEU A 105 9.31 -1.00 10.84
C LEU A 105 10.60 -0.32 11.30
N THR A 106 11.59 -0.29 10.42
CA THR A 106 12.76 0.59 10.60
C THR A 106 12.49 1.97 10.02
N ALA A 107 13.31 2.96 10.39
CA ALA A 107 13.25 4.29 9.78
C ALA A 107 13.50 4.24 8.26
N GLN A 108 14.33 3.31 7.80
CA GLN A 108 14.56 3.08 6.37
C GLN A 108 13.29 2.57 5.70
N ASP A 109 12.63 1.55 6.26
CA ASP A 109 11.37 1.02 5.71
C ASP A 109 10.30 2.11 5.61
N ALA A 110 10.16 2.94 6.64
CA ALA A 110 9.21 4.04 6.66
C ALA A 110 9.48 5.06 5.53
N VAL A 111 10.73 5.45 5.31
CA VAL A 111 11.11 6.31 4.18
C VAL A 111 10.84 5.61 2.84
N GLY A 112 11.08 4.30 2.76
CA GLY A 112 10.84 3.49 1.58
C GLY A 112 9.40 3.48 1.12
N LEU A 113 8.45 3.47 2.05
CA LEU A 113 7.00 3.53 1.77
C LEU A 113 6.60 4.71 0.89
N VAL A 114 7.33 5.83 0.96
CA VAL A 114 7.03 7.07 0.22
C VAL A 114 8.06 7.40 -0.84
N THR A 115 9.03 6.50 -1.09
CA THR A 115 10.13 6.70 -2.04
C THR A 115 10.37 5.46 -2.92
N TRP A 116 11.37 4.64 -2.61
CA TRP A 116 11.84 3.56 -3.49
C TRP A 116 10.83 2.41 -3.62
N ASN A 117 9.92 2.19 -2.66
CA ASN A 117 8.86 1.19 -2.85
C ASN A 117 7.96 1.57 -4.02
N LEU A 118 7.64 2.86 -4.19
CA LEU A 118 6.86 3.32 -5.34
C LEU A 118 7.67 3.14 -6.64
N ALA A 119 8.95 3.47 -6.62
CA ALA A 119 9.83 3.25 -7.76
C ALA A 119 9.87 1.76 -8.17
N ASP A 120 10.01 0.84 -7.22
CA ASP A 120 9.97 -0.61 -7.47
C ASP A 120 8.60 -1.06 -8.02
N ILE A 121 7.50 -0.63 -7.39
CA ILE A 121 6.13 -0.96 -7.79
C ILE A 121 5.89 -0.58 -9.26
N PHE A 122 6.40 0.57 -9.69
CA PHE A 122 6.28 1.05 -11.06
C PHE A 122 7.41 0.59 -12.00
N GLY A 123 8.38 -0.19 -11.50
CA GLY A 123 9.49 -0.71 -12.30
C GLY A 123 10.47 0.37 -12.77
N LEU A 124 10.72 1.37 -11.93
CA LEU A 124 11.62 2.51 -12.19
C LEU A 124 13.00 2.34 -11.55
N ILE A 125 13.21 1.30 -10.75
CA ILE A 125 14.55 0.93 -10.28
C ILE A 125 15.20 0.11 -11.39
N ASN A 126 16.31 0.61 -11.94
CA ASN A 126 17.10 -0.14 -12.91
C ASN A 126 17.85 -1.26 -12.19
N ASP A 127 17.84 -2.45 -12.79
CA ASP A 127 18.76 -3.54 -12.45
C ASP A 127 20.15 -3.22 -13.04
N ASP A 128 20.88 -2.28 -12.44
CA ASP A 128 22.32 -2.10 -12.72
C ASP A 128 23.16 -3.06 -11.86
#